data_AF-A0A2T4DW18-F1
#
_entry.id   AF-A0A2T4DW18-F1
#
_cell.length_a   1.000
_cell.length_b   1.000
_cell.length_c   1.000
_cell.angle_alpha   90.00
_cell.angle_beta   90.00
_cell.angle_gamma   90.00
#
_symmetry.space_group_name_H-M   'P 1'
#
loop_
_entity.id
_entity.type
_entity.pdbx_description
1 polymer ?
#
loop_
_entity_poly.entity_id
_entity_poly.type
_entity_poly.pdbx_seq_one_letter_code
_entity_poly.pdbx_strand_id
1 'polypeptide(L)'
;MTEEFALRYLPQRVEERGFRKHRMIFQDLNLQARQEIILSAYNEIWFLLEAQEGISISSDLGEYDDNNPLLSENMHEHADAIIIRNNSNERRKVKFIQVLLIN
;
A
#
# COMPACT_ATOMS: atom_id res chain seq x y z
N MET A 1 -8.05 -6.65 0.86
CA MET A 1 -7.12 -7.78 1.06
C MET A 1 -7.09 -8.17 2.53
N THR A 2 -7.09 -9.46 2.91
CA THR A 2 -6.91 -9.86 4.34
C THR A 2 -5.44 -10.04 4.66
N GLU A 3 -5.08 -9.92 5.95
CA GLU A 3 -3.70 -10.12 6.42
C GLU A 3 -3.18 -11.52 6.12
N GLU A 4 -3.99 -12.56 6.34
CA GLU A 4 -3.61 -13.96 6.08
C GLU A 4 -3.42 -14.24 4.59
N PHE A 5 -4.15 -13.53 3.71
CA PHE A 5 -3.90 -13.60 2.28
C PHE A 5 -2.59 -12.90 1.93
N ALA A 6 -2.36 -11.68 2.43
CA ALA A 6 -1.13 -10.93 2.18
C ALA A 6 0.12 -11.72 2.60
N LEU A 7 0.11 -12.35 3.78
CA LEU A 7 1.23 -13.15 4.29
C LEU A 7 1.53 -14.39 3.43
N ARG A 8 0.50 -15.00 2.82
CA ARG A 8 0.67 -16.14 1.90
C ARG A 8 1.08 -15.71 0.50
N TYR A 9 0.66 -14.52 0.09
CA TYR A 9 0.88 -13.99 -1.26
C TYR A 9 2.26 -13.34 -1.41
N LEU A 10 2.75 -12.65 -0.37
CA LEU A 10 4.00 -11.90 -0.45
C LEU A 10 5.24 -12.73 -0.85
N PRO A 11 5.45 -14.00 -0.43
CA PRO A 11 6.68 -14.70 -0.79
C PRO A 11 6.77 -14.93 -2.30
N GLN A 12 5.64 -15.22 -2.93
CA GLN A 12 5.54 -15.34 -4.39
C GLN A 12 5.89 -14.01 -5.06
N ARG A 13 5.39 -12.88 -4.55
CA ARG A 13 5.68 -11.55 -5.10
C ARG A 13 7.15 -11.15 -4.96
N VAL A 14 7.79 -11.53 -3.86
CA VAL A 14 9.23 -11.35 -3.65
C VAL A 14 10.04 -12.15 -4.69
N GLU A 15 9.67 -13.42 -4.92
CA GLU A 15 10.31 -14.27 -5.93
C GLU A 15 10.10 -13.77 -7.36
N GLU A 16 8.90 -13.28 -7.69
CA GLU A 16 8.58 -12.72 -8.99
C GLU A 16 9.36 -11.43 -9.30
N ARG A 17 9.79 -10.70 -8.27
CA ARG A 17 10.75 -9.57 -8.42
C ARG A 17 12.22 -10.00 -8.43
N GLY A 18 12.50 -11.30 -8.35
CA GLY A 18 13.86 -11.86 -8.45
C GLY A 18 14.61 -11.95 -7.11
N PHE A 19 13.94 -11.73 -5.98
CA PHE A 19 14.55 -11.74 -4.66
C PHE A 19 14.24 -13.04 -3.91
N ARG A 20 15.13 -13.42 -2.98
CA ARG A 20 14.93 -14.57 -2.09
C ARG A 20 14.88 -14.20 -0.62
N LYS A 21 15.37 -13.01 -0.28
CA LYS A 21 15.37 -12.47 1.07
C LYS A 21 14.54 -11.21 1.09
N HIS A 22 13.78 -11.06 2.17
CA HIS A 22 13.00 -9.87 2.41
C HIS A 22 12.88 -9.62 3.90
N ARG A 23 12.52 -8.40 4.27
CA ARG A 23 12.11 -8.04 5.62
C ARG A 23 10.71 -7.46 5.57
N MET A 24 9.86 -7.89 6.50
CA MET A 24 8.53 -7.34 6.67
C MET A 24 8.52 -6.28 7.78
N ILE A 25 7.74 -5.22 7.58
CA ILE A 25 7.46 -4.19 8.57
C ILE A 25 5.96 -3.89 8.50
N PHE A 26 5.28 -3.94 9.64
CA PHE A 26 3.91 -3.46 9.75
C PHE A 26 3.90 -1.93 9.88
N GLN A 27 3.05 -1.26 9.10
CA GLN A 27 2.93 0.18 9.07
C GLN A 27 1.47 0.57 9.43
N ASP A 28 1.29 1.42 10.43
CA ASP A 28 0.00 2.02 10.82
C ASP A 28 0.14 3.54 10.75
N LEU A 29 -0.22 4.09 9.59
CA LEU A 29 -0.01 5.50 9.27
C LEU A 29 -1.22 6.31 9.71
N ASN A 30 -0.98 7.42 10.40
CA ASN A 30 -1.99 8.40 10.78
C ASN A 30 -1.82 9.66 9.94
N LEU A 31 -2.71 9.86 8.97
CA LEU A 31 -2.69 11.01 8.08
C LEU A 31 -3.57 12.12 8.67
N GLN A 32 -3.02 13.32 8.82
CA GLN A 32 -3.82 14.50 9.15
C GLN A 32 -4.80 14.80 8.01
N ALA A 33 -5.81 15.62 8.32
CA ALA A 33 -6.75 16.12 7.31
C ALA A 33 -5.99 16.71 6.12
N ARG A 34 -6.40 16.35 4.90
CA ARG A 34 -5.79 16.83 3.65
C ARG A 34 -4.29 16.52 3.49
N GLN A 35 -3.71 15.66 4.33
CA GLN A 35 -2.30 15.30 4.23
C GLN A 35 -2.05 14.40 3.02
N GLU A 36 -0.88 14.60 2.42
CA GLU A 36 -0.30 13.75 1.39
C GLU A 36 1.07 13.23 1.85
N ILE A 37 1.35 11.97 1.56
CA ILE A 37 2.63 11.32 1.76
C ILE A 37 3.09 10.77 0.42
N ILE A 38 4.32 11.08 0.03
CA ILE A 38 4.96 10.55 -1.17
C ILE A 38 6.13 9.66 -0.72
N LEU A 39 6.15 8.42 -1.20
CA LEU A 39 7.17 7.42 -0.89
C LEU A 39 7.91 7.01 -2.17
N SER A 40 9.23 6.88 -2.08
CA SER A 40 10.08 6.30 -3.13
C SER A 40 10.45 4.87 -2.76
N ALA A 41 9.61 3.92 -3.17
CA ALA A 41 9.59 2.51 -2.79
C ALA A 41 10.17 1.57 -3.88
N TYR A 42 11.32 1.91 -4.46
CA TYR A 42 11.90 1.20 -5.61
C TYR A 42 12.21 -0.30 -5.36
N ASN A 43 12.67 -0.65 -4.15
CA ASN A 43 12.99 -2.02 -3.76
C ASN A 43 12.05 -2.52 -2.67
N GLU A 44 10.80 -2.07 -2.72
CA GLU A 44 9.81 -2.39 -1.70
C GLU A 44 8.49 -2.76 -2.34
N ILE A 45 7.71 -3.57 -1.64
CA ILE A 45 6.32 -3.87 -1.98
C ILE A 45 5.47 -3.50 -0.78
N TRP A 46 4.40 -2.75 -1.00
CA TRP A 46 3.49 -2.29 0.03
C TRP A 46 2.12 -2.94 -0.18
N PHE A 47 1.75 -3.86 0.70
CA PHE A 47 0.45 -4.53 0.68
C PHE A 47 -0.53 -3.77 1.59
N LEU A 48 -1.57 -3.21 1.00
CA LEU A 48 -2.64 -2.52 1.71
C LEU A 48 -3.54 -3.52 2.43
N LEU A 49 -3.57 -3.44 3.76
CA LEU A 49 -4.43 -4.27 4.61
C LEU A 49 -5.77 -3.58 4.88
N GLU A 50 -5.73 -2.31 5.26
CA GLU A 50 -6.90 -1.55 5.68
C GLU A 50 -6.70 -0.07 5.34
N ALA A 51 -7.73 0.58 4.82
CA ALA A 51 -7.80 2.02 4.63
C ALA A 51 -9.15 2.51 5.17
N GLN A 52 -9.12 3.60 5.93
CA GLN A 52 -10.36 4.27 6.30
C GLN A 52 -10.93 5.05 5.11
N GLU A 53 -12.25 5.26 5.12
CA GLU A 53 -12.95 6.05 4.10
C GLU A 53 -12.31 7.43 3.92
N GLY A 54 -12.02 7.76 2.65
CA GLY A 54 -11.42 9.04 2.26
C GLY A 54 -9.91 8.96 2.06
N ILE A 55 -9.28 7.81 2.30
CA ILE A 55 -7.92 7.53 1.85
C ILE A 55 -7.93 7.12 0.37
N SER A 56 -7.10 7.76 -0.44
CA SER A 56 -6.74 7.26 -1.76
C SER A 56 -5.23 6.97 -1.83
N ILE A 57 -4.86 5.96 -2.60
CA ILE A 57 -3.48 5.54 -2.81
C ILE A 57 -3.27 5.35 -4.31
N SER A 58 -2.18 5.87 -4.85
CA SER A 58 -1.79 5.62 -6.23
C SER A 58 -0.33 5.21 -6.32
N SER A 59 -0.03 4.39 -7.32
CA SER A 59 1.32 3.97 -7.66
C SER A 59 1.39 3.57 -9.13
N ASP A 60 2.58 3.24 -9.61
CA ASP A 60 2.79 2.71 -10.95
C ASP A 60 2.03 1.39 -11.21
N LEU A 61 1.64 0.68 -10.14
CA LEU A 61 0.84 -0.55 -10.23
C LEU A 61 -0.67 -0.32 -10.35
N GLY A 62 -1.16 0.88 -10.02
CA GLY A 62 -2.59 1.20 -9.99
C GLY A 62 -3.02 2.00 -8.77
N GLU A 63 -4.34 2.08 -8.60
CA GLU A 63 -5.01 2.96 -7.63
C GLU A 63 -5.90 2.18 -6.66
N TYR A 64 -5.99 2.71 -5.45
CA TYR A 64 -6.98 2.35 -4.43
C TYR A 64 -7.74 3.62 -4.04
N ASP A 65 -9.07 3.60 -4.16
CA ASP A 65 -9.96 4.60 -3.58
C ASP A 65 -11.37 4.01 -3.47
N ASP A 66 -11.74 3.58 -2.26
CA ASP A 66 -13.05 2.97 -2.00
C ASP A 66 -14.23 3.92 -2.24
N ASN A 67 -13.97 5.23 -2.34
CA ASN A 67 -15.00 6.23 -2.68
C ASN A 67 -15.12 6.50 -4.17
N ASN A 68 -14.24 5.94 -5.00
CA ASN A 68 -14.23 6.19 -6.43
C ASN A 68 -14.95 5.05 -7.18
N PRO A 69 -16.24 5.23 -7.55
CA PRO A 69 -17.00 4.19 -8.24
C PRO A 69 -16.55 3.96 -9.69
N LEU A 70 -15.63 4.78 -10.21
CA LEU A 70 -15.09 4.65 -11.56
C LEU A 70 -13.91 3.69 -11.64
N LEU A 71 -13.32 3.30 -10.50
CA LEU A 71 -12.28 2.28 -10.48
C LEU A 71 -12.91 0.91 -10.79
N SER A 72 -12.38 0.24 -11.81
CA SER A 72 -12.76 -1.14 -12.13
C SER A 72 -12.25 -2.15 -11.10
N GLU A 73 -11.18 -1.79 -10.39
CA GLU A 73 -10.55 -2.58 -9.35
C GLU A 73 -9.84 -1.67 -8.34
N ASN A 74 -9.86 -2.05 -7.07
CA ASN A 74 -9.06 -1.42 -6.02
C ASN A 74 -7.75 -2.20 -5.85
N MET A 75 -6.63 -1.55 -6.21
CA MET A 75 -5.31 -2.16 -6.11
C MET A 75 -4.89 -2.26 -4.64
N HIS A 76 -4.45 -3.45 -4.22
CA HIS A 76 -3.97 -3.68 -2.84
C HIS A 76 -2.46 -3.86 -2.76
N GLU A 77 -1.75 -3.84 -3.89
CA GLU A 77 -0.30 -3.90 -3.96
C GLU A 77 0.23 -2.63 -4.61
N HIS A 78 1.14 -1.95 -3.93
CA HIS A 78 1.77 -0.73 -4.41
C HIS A 78 3.30 -0.84 -4.34
N ALA A 79 4.00 -0.20 -5.26
CA ALA A 79 5.45 -0.16 -5.31
C ALA A 79 5.93 1.09 -6.06
N ASP A 80 7.25 1.28 -6.12
CA ASP A 80 7.89 2.36 -6.88
C ASP A 80 7.49 3.75 -6.35
N ALA A 81 6.84 4.60 -7.14
CA ALA A 81 6.35 5.89 -6.65
C ALA A 81 4.96 5.73 -6.01
N ILE A 82 4.86 5.77 -4.68
CA ILE A 82 3.57 5.62 -3.97
C ILE A 82 3.12 6.98 -3.43
N ILE A 83 1.89 7.37 -3.73
CA ILE A 83 1.23 8.56 -3.21
C ILE A 83 0.05 8.12 -2.35
N ILE A 84 0.05 8.51 -1.08
CA ILE A 84 -1.05 8.25 -0.13
C ILE A 84 -1.66 9.59 0.26
N ARG A 85 -2.96 9.76 0.02
CA ARG A 85 -3.67 11.01 0.29
C ARG A 85 -4.89 10.80 1.19
N ASN A 86 -5.05 11.67 2.17
CA ASN A 86 -6.28 11.80 2.93
C ASN A 86 -7.16 12.90 2.31
N ASN A 87 -8.24 12.52 1.65
CA ASN A 87 -9.18 13.42 0.99
C ASN A 87 -10.27 13.96 1.94
N SER A 88 -10.25 13.59 3.22
CA SER A 88 -11.20 14.06 4.21
C SER A 88 -10.71 15.30 4.98
N ASN A 89 -11.62 15.91 5.75
CA ASN A 89 -11.31 16.98 6.70
C ASN A 89 -10.97 16.46 8.11
N GLU A 90 -10.87 15.14 8.28
CA GLU A 90 -10.60 14.50 9.56
C GLU A 90 -9.28 13.73 9.48
N ARG A 91 -8.74 13.30 10.63
CA ARG A 91 -7.63 12.35 10.64
C ARG A 91 -8.12 11.00 10.12
N ARG A 92 -7.32 10.37 9.26
CA ARG A 92 -7.58 9.02 8.73
C ARG A 92 -6.38 8.11 8.92
N LYS A 93 -6.66 6.81 9.01
CA LYS A 93 -5.67 5.76 9.16
C LYS A 93 -5.60 4.88 7.92
N VAL A 94 -4.41 4.37 7.67
CA VAL A 94 -4.14 3.34 6.66
C VAL A 94 -3.08 2.39 7.18
N LYS A 95 -3.25 1.09 6.92
CA LYS A 95 -2.35 0.03 7.39
C LYS A 95 -1.78 -0.76 6.22
N PHE A 96 -0.48 -1.02 6.30
CA PHE A 96 0.24 -1.81 5.29
C PHE A 96 1.12 -2.88 5.92
N ILE A 97 1.42 -3.91 5.12
CA ILE A 97 2.65 -4.68 5.25
C ILE A 97 3.63 -4.11 4.22
N GLN A 98 4.73 -3.53 4.70
CA GLN A 98 5.87 -3.14 3.88
C GLN A 98 6.84 -4.33 3.79
N VAL A 99 7.23 -4.69 2.57
CA VAL A 99 8.17 -5.75 2.26
C VAL A 99 9.40 -5.13 1.61
N LEU A 100 10.50 -5.08 2.36
CA LEU A 100 11.80 -4.61 1.89
C LEU A 100 12.53 -5.76 1.20
N LEU A 101 12.89 -5.59 -0.08
CA LEU A 101 13.60 -6.60 -0.86
C LEU A 101 15.11 -6.50 -0.60
N ILE A 102 15.74 -7.63 -0.29
CA ILE A 102 17.16 -7.70 0.11
C ILE A 102 17.89 -8.65 -0.84
N ASN A 103 19.00 -8.16 -1.40
CA ASN A 103 19.92 -8.97 -2.21
C ASN A 103 20.64 -10.05 -1.39
#